data_AF-A0AAN8N4M1-F1
#
_entry.id   AF-A0AAN8N4M1-F1
#
_cell.length_a   1.000
_cell.length_b   1.000
_cell.length_c   1.000
_cell.angle_alpha   90.00
_cell.angle_beta   90.00
_cell.angle_gamma   90.00
#
_symmetry.space_group_name_H-M   'P 1'
#
loop_
_entity.id
_entity.type
_entity.pdbx_description
1 polymer ?
#
loop_
_entity_poly.entity_id
_entity_poly.type
_entity_poly.pdbx_seq_one_letter_code
_entity_poly.pdbx_strand_id
1 'polypeptide(L)'
;MTTAETADLLNLRSVVVSNLQHQHYWTDIRLLDTQVDIDENARNDTLPRPMIYGRPPEQLYNPEPASSTNEGSSSEKPPADKEYVLPVHLTEKLTLRTWASVFDNLPTPSGGGEGDANKKRIVVAVVSGDSTVVYYIMHDGIVKPRQN
;
A
#
# COMPACT_ATOMS: atom_id res chain seq x y z
N MET A 1 18.00 -10.89 -9.57
CA MET A 1 16.80 -10.80 -10.43
C MET A 1 17.19 -11.12 -11.84
N THR A 2 16.47 -12.02 -12.49
CA THR A 2 16.63 -12.26 -13.93
C THR A 2 15.78 -11.24 -14.71
N THR A 3 16.12 -10.94 -15.96
CA THR A 3 15.35 -9.99 -16.79
C THR A 3 13.89 -10.43 -16.95
N ALA A 4 13.62 -11.74 -17.01
CA ALA A 4 12.28 -12.29 -17.13
C ALA A 4 11.43 -12.05 -15.87
N GLU A 5 11.99 -12.32 -14.69
CA GLU A 5 11.34 -12.05 -13.40
C GLU A 5 10.97 -10.57 -13.24
N THR A 6 11.84 -9.67 -13.71
CA THR A 6 11.57 -8.23 -13.68
C THR A 6 10.40 -7.86 -14.60
N ALA A 7 10.33 -8.44 -15.79
CA ALA A 7 9.23 -8.21 -16.72
C ALA A 7 7.88 -8.70 -16.17
N ASP A 8 7.86 -9.86 -15.52
CA ASP A 8 6.65 -10.42 -14.89
C ASP A 8 6.11 -9.50 -13.78
N LEU A 9 7.01 -8.95 -12.96
CA LEU A 9 6.63 -8.00 -11.90
C LEU A 9 6.07 -6.69 -12.46
N LEU A 10 6.61 -6.20 -13.57
CA LEU A 10 6.11 -5.00 -14.24
C LEU A 10 4.72 -5.23 -14.87
N ASN A 11 4.52 -6.40 -15.49
CA ASN A 11 3.22 -6.81 -16.02
C ASN A 11 2.17 -6.91 -14.90
N LEU A 12 2.53 -7.56 -13.79
CA LEU A 12 1.71 -7.67 -12.60
C LEU A 12 1.32 -6.29 -12.05
N ARG A 13 2.28 -5.35 -11.97
CA ARG A 13 2.01 -3.96 -11.58
C ARG A 13 1.02 -3.30 -12.53
N SER A 14 1.18 -3.48 -13.84
CA SER A 14 0.28 -2.89 -14.84
C SER A 14 -1.17 -3.36 -14.67
N VAL A 15 -1.39 -4.65 -14.39
CA VAL A 15 -2.73 -5.20 -14.10
C VAL A 15 -3.35 -4.52 -12.88
N VAL A 16 -2.59 -4.41 -11.79
CA VAL A 16 -3.07 -3.76 -10.56
C VAL A 16 -3.35 -2.28 -10.79
N VAL A 17 -2.49 -1.55 -11.51
CA VAL A 17 -2.73 -0.14 -11.86
C VAL A 17 -4.03 0.02 -12.63
N SER A 18 -4.25 -0.81 -13.66
CA SER A 18 -5.49 -0.76 -14.44
C SER A 18 -6.73 -1.03 -13.57
N ASN A 19 -6.65 -2.00 -12.66
CA ASN A 19 -7.75 -2.30 -11.74
C ASN A 19 -8.02 -1.14 -10.76
N LEU A 20 -6.97 -0.55 -10.18
CA LEU A 20 -7.06 0.60 -9.29
C LEU A 20 -7.69 1.82 -9.98
N GLN A 21 -7.29 2.11 -11.23
CA GLN A 21 -7.81 3.25 -12.00
C GLN A 21 -9.27 3.07 -12.41
N HIS A 22 -9.60 1.92 -13.01
CA HIS A 22 -10.87 1.75 -13.70
C HIS A 22 -11.97 1.12 -12.84
N GLN A 23 -11.60 0.31 -11.84
CA GLN A 23 -12.58 -0.39 -10.97
C GLN A 23 -12.71 0.29 -9.61
N HIS A 24 -11.60 0.76 -9.06
CA HIS A 24 -11.58 1.42 -7.75
C HIS A 24 -11.43 2.94 -7.82
N TYR A 25 -11.35 3.53 -9.02
CA TYR A 25 -11.29 4.99 -9.22
C TYR A 25 -10.19 5.70 -8.41
N TRP A 26 -9.03 5.05 -8.26
CA TRP A 26 -7.89 5.67 -7.59
C TRP A 26 -7.33 6.81 -8.42
N THR A 27 -6.88 7.86 -7.71
CA THR A 27 -6.29 9.07 -8.27
C THR A 27 -4.84 9.22 -7.84
N ASP A 28 -4.10 10.17 -8.42
CA ASP A 28 -2.70 10.45 -8.07
C ASP A 28 -1.76 9.23 -8.10
N ILE A 29 -2.02 8.30 -9.03
CA ILE A 29 -1.23 7.06 -9.13
C ILE A 29 0.18 7.37 -9.65
N ARG A 30 1.19 6.92 -8.89
CA ARG A 30 2.61 6.95 -9.22
C ARG A 30 3.17 5.53 -9.16
N LEU A 31 4.08 5.26 -10.09
CA LEU A 31 4.81 3.99 -10.14
C LEU A 31 6.12 4.18 -9.40
N LEU A 32 6.41 3.27 -8.47
CA LEU A 32 7.62 3.31 -7.66
C LEU A 32 8.54 2.16 -8.08
N ASP A 33 9.74 2.49 -8.54
CA ASP A 33 10.75 1.53 -9.00
C ASP A 33 12.05 1.63 -8.18
N THR A 34 12.33 2.81 -7.61
CA THR A 34 13.53 3.11 -6.83
C THR A 34 13.16 3.65 -5.45
N GLN A 35 14.09 3.54 -4.50
CA GLN A 35 13.92 4.13 -3.16
C GLN A 35 13.76 5.65 -3.20
N VAL A 36 14.36 6.32 -4.19
CA VAL A 36 14.25 7.77 -4.39
C VAL A 36 12.82 8.18 -4.73
N ASP A 37 12.04 7.29 -5.36
CA ASP A 37 10.62 7.57 -5.65
C ASP A 37 9.76 7.64 -4.37
N ILE A 38 10.27 7.09 -3.26
CA ILE A 38 9.62 7.05 -1.96
C ILE A 38 10.14 8.17 -1.05
N ASP A 39 11.45 8.33 -0.98
CA ASP A 39 12.12 9.36 -0.20
C ASP A 39 13.24 9.99 -1.05
N GLU A 40 13.08 11.27 -1.38
CA GLU A 40 14.04 12.01 -2.21
C GLU A 40 15.46 12.05 -1.62
N ASN A 41 15.61 11.79 -0.31
CA ASN A 41 16.90 11.73 0.39
C ASN A 41 17.50 10.31 0.46
N ALA A 42 16.77 9.29 -0.01
CA ALA A 42 17.24 7.91 0.01
C ALA A 42 18.33 7.65 -1.04
N ARG A 43 18.98 6.48 -0.94
CA ARG A 43 19.90 6.03 -1.99
C ARG A 43 19.11 5.74 -3.26
N ASN A 44 19.74 5.95 -4.43
CA ASN A 44 19.20 5.55 -5.72
C ASN A 44 19.31 4.03 -5.95
N ASP A 45 18.93 3.25 -4.92
CA ASP A 45 18.88 1.80 -4.97
C ASP A 45 17.49 1.38 -5.49
N THR A 46 17.47 0.30 -6.27
CA THR A 46 16.22 -0.27 -6.80
C THR A 46 15.39 -0.87 -5.68
N LEU A 47 14.07 -0.68 -5.74
CA LEU A 47 13.19 -1.33 -4.79
C LEU A 47 13.26 -2.84 -4.97
N PRO A 48 13.11 -3.62 -3.87
CA PRO A 48 13.10 -5.06 -3.96
C PRO A 48 11.99 -5.56 -4.88
N ARG A 49 10.89 -4.82 -4.99
CA ARG A 49 9.76 -5.08 -5.89
C ARG A 49 9.13 -3.76 -6.35
N PRO A 50 8.60 -3.69 -7.59
CA PRO A 50 7.92 -2.49 -8.06
C PRO A 50 6.62 -2.28 -7.29
N MET A 51 6.40 -1.05 -6.81
CA MET A 51 5.23 -0.67 -6.02
C MET A 51 4.41 0.39 -6.74
N ILE A 52 3.22 0.65 -6.19
CA ILE A 52 2.32 1.70 -6.66
C ILE A 52 2.02 2.60 -5.46
N TYR A 53 1.97 3.89 -5.70
CA TYR A 53 1.52 4.87 -4.72
C TYR A 53 0.32 5.61 -5.29
N GLY A 54 -0.77 5.72 -4.55
CA GLY A 54 -1.97 6.37 -5.08
C GLY A 54 -2.99 6.71 -4.01
N ARG A 55 -3.99 7.49 -4.38
CA ARG A 55 -5.07 7.91 -3.49
C ARG A 55 -6.36 7.12 -3.79
N PRO A 56 -6.90 6.35 -2.83
CA PRO A 56 -8.21 5.74 -2.99
C PRO A 56 -9.33 6.81 -2.90
N PRO A 57 -10.50 6.58 -3.53
CA PRO A 57 -11.63 7.52 -3.44
C PRO A 57 -12.22 7.58 -2.03
N GLU A 58 -12.13 6.50 -1.27
CA GLU A 58 -12.52 6.41 0.13
C GLU A 58 -11.38 5.84 0.96
N GLN A 59 -11.28 6.27 2.21
CA GLN A 59 -10.29 5.74 3.14
C GLN A 59 -10.53 4.25 3.37
N LEU A 60 -9.53 3.42 3.03
CA LEU A 60 -9.64 1.97 3.08
C LEU A 60 -9.69 1.41 4.51
N TYR A 61 -9.10 2.13 5.48
CA TYR A 61 -9.04 1.72 6.88
C TYR A 61 -8.98 2.92 7.82
N ASN A 62 -9.88 2.94 8.81
CA ASN A 62 -9.85 3.91 9.91
C ASN A 62 -9.57 3.16 11.23
N PRO A 63 -8.38 3.31 11.84
CA PRO A 63 -8.02 2.58 13.06
C PRO A 63 -8.92 2.94 14.27
N GLU A 64 -9.48 4.14 14.30
CA GLU A 64 -10.38 4.63 15.36
C GLU A 64 -11.86 4.57 14.92
N PRO A 65 -12.78 3.92 15.65
CA PRO A 65 -14.20 4.23 15.51
C PRO A 65 -14.42 5.67 16.00
N ALA A 66 -15.21 6.45 15.27
CA ALA A 66 -15.51 7.83 15.59
C ALA A 66 -15.91 8.01 17.07
N SER A 67 -15.01 8.52 17.89
CA SER A 67 -15.37 9.33 19.04
C SER A 67 -15.50 10.78 18.56
N SER A 68 -16.49 11.00 17.70
CA SER A 68 -17.15 12.29 17.51
C SER A 68 -18.39 12.09 16.67
N THR A 69 -19.44 11.64 17.36
CA THR A 69 -20.77 12.16 17.08
C THR A 69 -20.67 13.68 17.06
N ASN A 70 -20.60 14.27 15.87
CA ASN A 70 -21.05 15.62 15.63
C ASN A 70 -21.81 15.58 14.31
N GLU A 71 -23.03 15.06 14.41
CA GLU A 71 -24.11 15.43 13.51
C GLU A 71 -24.21 16.97 13.54
N GLY A 72 -23.79 17.63 12.46
CA GLY A 72 -23.94 19.08 12.34
C GLY A 72 -22.71 19.82 11.85
N SER A 73 -22.21 19.49 10.66
CA SER A 73 -21.83 20.53 9.68
C SER A 73 -21.54 19.85 8.35
N SER A 74 -22.15 20.36 7.29
CA SER A 74 -21.73 20.15 5.92
C SER A 74 -20.27 20.60 5.77
N SER A 75 -19.34 19.66 5.88
CA SER A 75 -17.91 19.88 5.62
C SER A 75 -17.39 18.65 4.90
N GLU A 76 -16.77 18.88 3.74
CA GLU A 76 -16.18 17.87 2.86
C GLU A 76 -15.39 16.84 3.69
N LYS A 77 -15.72 15.54 3.53
CA LYS A 77 -14.93 14.43 4.08
C LYS A 77 -13.47 14.67 3.68
N PRO A 78 -12.50 14.72 4.61
CA PRO A 78 -11.12 14.97 4.26
C PRO A 78 -10.68 13.94 3.21
N PRO A 79 -9.89 14.36 2.20
CA PRO A 79 -9.45 13.46 1.15
C PRO A 79 -8.66 12.30 1.78
N ALA A 80 -8.93 11.08 1.31
CA ALA A 80 -8.25 9.90 1.83
C ALA A 80 -6.73 10.03 1.72
N ASP A 81 -6.02 9.50 2.71
CA ASP A 81 -4.57 9.41 2.68
C ASP A 81 -4.11 8.58 1.48
N LYS A 82 -2.94 8.94 0.95
CA LYS A 82 -2.32 8.16 -0.12
C LYS A 82 -1.77 6.85 0.47
N GLU A 83 -1.95 5.77 -0.27
CA GLU A 83 -1.61 4.42 0.15
C GLU A 83 -0.53 3.82 -0.76
N TYR A 84 0.33 3.01 -0.16
CA TYR A 84 1.31 2.19 -0.87
C TYR A 84 0.70 0.83 -1.19
N VAL A 85 0.66 0.47 -2.47
CA VAL A 85 0.14 -0.81 -2.96
C VAL A 85 1.28 -1.68 -3.47
N LEU A 86 1.35 -2.92 -2.99
CA LEU A 86 2.29 -3.93 -3.43
C LEU A 86 1.56 -4.98 -4.30
N PRO A 87 1.84 -5.04 -5.62
CA PRO A 87 1.34 -6.10 -6.50
C PRO A 87 2.01 -7.44 -6.16
N VAL A 88 1.24 -8.50 -5.95
CA VAL A 88 1.75 -9.86 -5.66
C VAL A 88 0.99 -10.87 -6.52
N HIS A 89 1.67 -11.88 -7.05
CA HIS A 89 0.97 -12.97 -7.74
C HIS A 89 0.57 -14.06 -6.74
N LEU A 90 -0.62 -14.64 -6.89
CA LEU A 90 -1.16 -15.61 -5.93
C LEU A 90 -0.26 -16.83 -5.70
N THR A 91 0.47 -17.28 -6.72
CA THR A 91 1.36 -18.45 -6.63
C THR A 91 2.77 -18.12 -6.13
N GLU A 92 3.05 -16.85 -5.86
CA GLU A 92 4.35 -16.40 -5.41
C GLU A 92 4.63 -16.79 -3.95
N LYS A 93 5.85 -17.22 -3.66
CA LYS A 93 6.27 -17.59 -2.31
C LYS A 93 7.05 -16.44 -1.67
N LEU A 94 6.34 -15.52 -1.04
CA LEU A 94 6.97 -14.40 -0.31
C LEU A 94 7.44 -14.85 1.07
N THR A 95 8.74 -14.74 1.30
CA THR A 95 9.34 -15.05 2.61
C THR A 95 9.18 -13.88 3.58
N LEU A 96 9.29 -14.13 4.89
CA LEU A 96 9.31 -13.06 5.90
C LEU A 96 10.42 -12.03 5.64
N ARG A 97 11.58 -12.48 5.13
CA ARG A 97 12.67 -11.58 4.72
C ARG A 97 12.25 -10.65 3.60
N THR A 98 11.48 -11.15 2.63
CA THR A 98 10.96 -10.35 1.52
C THR A 98 10.02 -9.27 2.02
N TRP A 99 9.09 -9.64 2.92
CA TRP A 99 8.18 -8.69 3.56
C TRP A 99 8.92 -7.63 4.39
N ALA A 100 9.85 -8.05 5.24
CA ALA A 100 10.68 -7.14 6.03
C ALA A 100 11.42 -6.15 5.11
N SER A 101 12.04 -6.64 4.04
CA SER A 101 12.71 -5.78 3.06
C SER A 101 11.75 -4.77 2.43
N VAL A 102 10.51 -5.12 2.09
CA VAL A 102 9.53 -4.14 1.58
C VAL A 102 9.24 -3.07 2.62
N PHE A 103 8.98 -3.43 3.88
CA PHE A 103 8.69 -2.47 4.95
C PHE A 103 9.89 -1.59 5.33
N ASP A 104 11.11 -2.12 5.23
CA ASP A 104 12.35 -1.36 5.45
C ASP A 104 12.48 -0.20 4.45
N ASN A 105 11.99 -0.38 3.22
CA ASN A 105 12.03 0.64 2.16
C ASN A 105 10.91 1.69 2.25
N LEU A 106 9.89 1.48 3.08
CA LEU A 106 8.78 2.41 3.20
C LEU A 106 9.11 3.56 4.14
N PRO A 107 8.56 4.76 3.90
CA PRO A 107 8.80 5.88 4.77
C PRO A 107 8.11 5.63 6.11
N THR A 108 8.79 5.99 7.19
CA THR A 108 8.17 6.00 8.51
C THR A 108 7.21 7.19 8.57
N PRO A 109 5.92 7.00 8.86
CA PRO A 109 4.98 8.11 8.94
C PRO A 109 5.48 9.13 9.97
N SER A 110 5.74 10.36 9.55
CA SER A 110 6.47 11.38 10.32
C SER A 110 5.63 12.07 11.41
N GLY A 111 4.64 11.38 12.00
CA GLY A 111 3.66 11.99 12.88
C GLY A 111 3.22 11.10 14.02
N GLY A 112 4.02 10.96 15.07
CA GLY A 112 3.49 10.68 16.41
C GLY A 112 4.39 9.85 17.30
N GLY A 113 4.44 10.28 18.56
CA GLY A 113 5.16 9.63 19.63
C GLY A 113 4.71 8.20 19.88
N GLU A 114 5.54 7.52 20.65
CA GLU A 114 5.40 6.19 21.25
C GLU A 114 3.93 5.75 21.45
N GLY A 115 3.36 5.10 20.42
CA GLY A 115 1.96 4.70 20.42
C GLY A 115 1.55 4.05 19.09
N ASP A 116 0.67 3.05 19.20
CA ASP A 116 0.20 2.10 18.18
C ASP A 116 -0.34 2.70 16.84
N ALA A 117 -0.44 4.04 16.74
CA ALA A 117 -1.01 4.78 15.62
C ALA A 117 -0.07 4.95 14.42
N ASN A 118 1.22 4.61 14.53
CA ASN A 118 2.25 4.88 13.51
C ASN A 118 2.93 3.64 12.92
N LYS A 119 2.21 2.52 12.85
CA LYS A 119 2.74 1.32 12.18
C LYS A 119 2.70 1.50 10.67
N LYS A 120 3.84 1.25 10.02
CA LYS A 120 3.93 1.24 8.54
C LYS A 120 2.87 0.26 8.01
N ARG A 121 2.14 0.67 6.99
CA ARG A 121 1.11 -0.16 6.35
C ARG A 121 1.27 -0.18 4.85
N ILE A 122 0.83 -1.28 4.25
CA ILE A 122 0.72 -1.45 2.80
C ILE A 122 -0.59 -2.13 2.45
N VAL A 123 -1.08 -1.81 1.27
CA VAL A 123 -2.14 -2.57 0.61
C VAL A 123 -1.48 -3.62 -0.28
N VAL A 124 -1.71 -4.89 0.00
CA VAL A 124 -1.24 -5.99 -0.84
C VAL A 124 -2.32 -6.31 -1.88
N ALA A 125 -2.00 -6.13 -3.15
CA ALA A 125 -2.88 -6.46 -4.27
C ALA A 125 -2.47 -7.82 -4.83
N VAL A 126 -3.20 -8.87 -4.45
CA VAL A 126 -2.97 -10.25 -4.88
C VAL A 126 -3.71 -10.50 -6.18
N VAL A 127 -2.97 -10.78 -7.25
CA VAL A 127 -3.51 -11.10 -8.58
C VAL A 127 -3.53 -12.62 -8.76
N SER A 128 -4.68 -13.13 -9.16
CA SER A 128 -4.91 -14.52 -9.53
C SER A 128 -4.80 -14.73 -11.05
N GLY A 129 -4.57 -15.98 -11.48
CA GLY A 129 -4.45 -16.34 -12.90
C GLY A 129 -5.74 -16.17 -13.72
N ASP A 130 -6.88 -15.98 -13.05
CA ASP A 130 -8.18 -15.66 -13.65
C ASP A 130 -8.44 -14.14 -13.75
N SER A 131 -7.42 -13.30 -13.54
CA SER A 131 -7.49 -11.84 -13.51
C SER A 131 -8.27 -11.25 -12.31
N THR A 132 -8.60 -12.06 -11.31
CA THR A 132 -9.13 -11.55 -10.03
C THR A 132 -8.03 -10.82 -9.26
N VAL A 133 -8.33 -9.63 -8.75
CA VAL A 133 -7.45 -8.87 -7.85
C VAL A 133 -8.10 -8.76 -6.47
N VAL A 134 -7.38 -9.19 -5.45
CA VAL A 134 -7.82 -9.12 -4.05
C VAL A 134 -6.91 -8.20 -3.27
N TYR A 135 -7.49 -7.28 -2.51
CA TYR A 135 -6.74 -6.30 -1.73
C TYR A 135 -6.75 -6.67 -0.24
N TYR A 136 -5.57 -6.76 0.37
CA TYR A 136 -5.38 -6.95 1.80
C TYR A 136 -4.64 -5.77 2.40
N ILE A 137 -4.96 -5.40 3.63
CA ILE A 137 -4.18 -4.40 4.38
C ILE A 137 -3.23 -5.16 5.30
N MET A 138 -1.94 -4.83 5.21
CA MET A 138 -0.89 -5.42 6.03
C MET A 138 -0.18 -4.33 6.82
N HIS A 139 0.07 -4.61 8.10
CA HIS A 139 0.77 -3.71 9.02
C HIS A 139 2.11 -4.30 9.42
N ASP A 140 3.09 -3.41 9.65
CA ASP A 140 4.34 -3.75 10.30
C ASP A 140 4.13 -3.85 11.82
N GLY A 141 4.19 -5.07 12.35
CA GLY A 141 4.00 -5.37 13.77
C GLY A 141 2.58 -5.81 14.17
N ILE A 142 2.40 -6.06 15.47
CA ILE A 142 1.17 -6.64 16.02
C ILE A 142 0.08 -5.58 16.21
N VAL A 143 -1.05 -5.68 15.54
CA VAL A 143 -2.22 -4.82 15.80
C VAL A 143 -3.15 -5.53 16.78
N LYS A 144 -3.64 -4.83 17.82
CA LYS A 144 -4.60 -5.43 18.75
C LYS A 144 -5.87 -5.84 17.99
N PRO A 145 -6.31 -7.11 18.09
CA PRO A 145 -7.54 -7.55 17.44
C PRO A 145 -8.74 -6.79 18.04
N ARG A 146 -9.65 -6.31 17.20
CA ARG A 146 -10.91 -5.73 17.69
C ARG A 146 -11.72 -6.83 18.36
N GLN A 147 -12.15 -6.60 19.60
CA GLN A 147 -13.26 -7.35 20.16
C GLN A 147 -14.54 -6.78 19.54
N ASN A 148 -15.26 -7.63 18.82
CA ASN A 148 -16.59 -7.32 18.29
C ASN A 148 -17.63 -7.33 19.43
#